data_AF-A0A0N8PSQ2-F1
#
_entry.id   AF-A0A0N8PSQ2-F1
#
_cell.length_a   1.000
_cell.length_b   1.000
_cell.length_c   1.000
_cell.angle_alpha   90.00
_cell.angle_beta   90.00
_cell.angle_gamma   90.00
#
_symmetry.space_group_name_H-M   'P 1'
#
loop_
_entity.id
_entity.type
_entity.pdbx_description
1 polymer ?
#
loop_
_entity_poly.entity_id
_entity_poly.type
_entity_poly.pdbx_seq_one_letter_code
_entity_poly.pdbx_strand_id
1 'polypeptide(L)' 'SGAALGGLLGSFTGLGIPTEAAKEYEAAVREGGVVVAAKAADADAEKRIMGVLQQHGPRTVHSYTQAL' A
#
# COMPACT_ATOMS: atom_id res chain seq x y z
N SER A 1 -12.81 -3.99 20.59
CA SER A 1 -11.98 -4.24 19.40
C SER A 1 -11.67 -2.91 18.71
N GLY A 2 -10.56 -2.26 19.06
CA GLY A 2 -10.22 -0.93 18.50
C GLY A 2 -8.71 -0.70 18.34
N ALA A 3 -7.86 -1.48 19.02
CA ALA A 3 -6.41 -1.36 18.95
C ALA A 3 -5.80 -1.78 17.60
N ALA A 4 -6.47 -2.65 16.82
CA ALA A 4 -5.99 -3.06 15.50
C ALA A 4 -6.11 -1.93 14.45
N LEU A 5 -6.99 -0.94 14.69
CA LEU A 5 -7.30 0.15 13.76
C LEU A 5 -6.08 1.08 13.58
N GLY A 6 -5.41 1.42 14.69
CA GLY A 6 -4.24 2.30 14.66
C GLY A 6 -2.96 1.63 14.17
N GLY A 7 -2.80 0.32 14.38
CA GLY A 7 -1.57 -0.40 14.03
C GLY A 7 -1.33 -0.50 12.53
N LEU A 8 -2.37 -0.83 11.77
CA LEU A 8 -2.26 -0.96 10.30
C LEU A 8 -2.10 0.42 9.64
N LEU A 9 -2.92 1.40 10.02
CA LEU A 9 -2.79 2.77 9.52
C LEU A 9 -1.39 3.34 9.79
N GLY A 10 -0.88 3.18 11.03
CA GLY A 10 0.47 3.60 11.40
C GLY A 10 1.57 2.89 10.60
N SER A 11 1.37 1.61 10.25
CA SER A 11 2.34 0.87 9.43
C SER A 11 2.41 1.39 8.00
N PHE A 12 1.28 1.76 7.39
CA PHE A 12 1.23 2.29 6.03
C PHE A 12 1.80 3.70 5.94
N THR A 13 1.49 4.56 6.91
CA THR A 13 2.06 5.92 6.96
C THR A 13 3.58 5.86 7.18
N GLY A 14 4.08 4.92 7.98
CA GLY A 14 5.52 4.64 8.11
C GLY A 14 6.21 4.19 6.82
N LEU A 15 5.45 3.67 5.84
CA LEU A 15 5.92 3.32 4.50
C LEU A 15 5.80 4.48 3.49
N GLY A 16 5.34 5.65 3.91
CA GLY A 16 5.13 6.83 3.05
C GLY A 16 3.78 6.86 2.33
N ILE A 17 2.83 6.00 2.71
CA ILE A 17 1.48 5.98 2.15
C ILE A 17 0.64 7.06 2.84
N PRO A 18 -0.03 7.97 2.10
CA PRO A 18 -0.92 8.97 2.68
C PRO A 18 -2.02 8.34 3.53
N THR A 19 -2.34 8.95 4.67
CA THR A 19 -3.35 8.43 5.62
C THR A 19 -4.72 8.19 4.97
N GLU A 20 -5.14 9.04 4.04
CA GLU A 20 -6.43 8.84 3.35
C GLU A 20 -6.45 7.58 2.49
N ALA A 21 -5.36 7.27 1.80
CA ALA A 21 -5.22 6.01 1.06
C ALA A 21 -5.06 4.81 2.01
N ALA A 22 -4.36 4.98 3.13
CA ALA A 22 -4.17 3.93 4.12
C ALA A 22 -5.51 3.40 4.70
N LYS A 23 -6.55 4.25 4.79
CA LYS A 23 -7.89 3.85 5.22
C LYS A 23 -8.54 2.84 4.26
N GLU A 24 -8.35 3.00 2.95
CA GLU A 24 -8.86 2.06 1.95
C GLU A 24 -8.20 0.68 2.11
N TYR A 25 -6.87 0.66 2.28
CA TYR A 25 -6.11 -0.57 2.48
C TYR A 25 -6.47 -1.29 3.77
N GLU A 26 -6.67 -0.53 4.84
CA GLU A 26 -7.13 -1.08 6.10
C GLU A 26 -8.53 -1.72 5.99
N ALA A 27 -9.46 -1.05 5.30
CA ALA A 27 -10.79 -1.61 5.02
C ALA A 27 -10.68 -2.91 4.20
N ALA A 28 -9.84 -2.92 3.16
CA ALA A 28 -9.61 -4.11 2.35
C ALA A 28 -9.08 -5.30 3.18
N VAL A 29 -8.15 -5.07 4.12
CA VAL A 29 -7.66 -6.12 5.03
C VAL A 29 -8.76 -6.63 5.97
N ARG A 30 -9.61 -5.74 6.48
CA ARG A 30 -10.76 -6.13 7.32
C ARG A 30 -11.77 -7.01 6.60
N GLU A 31 -11.95 -6.79 5.31
CA GLU A 31 -12.81 -7.59 4.45
C GLU A 31 -12.18 -8.93 4.04
N GLY A 32 -10.99 -9.26 4.57
CA GLY A 32 -10.26 -10.49 4.25
C GLY A 32 -9.33 -10.37 3.03
N GLY A 33 -9.11 -9.15 2.54
CA GLY A 33 -8.15 -8.86 1.48
C GLY A 33 -6.70 -8.85 1.97
N VAL A 34 -5.77 -8.81 1.01
CA VAL A 34 -4.33 -8.74 1.26
C VAL A 34 -3.79 -7.47 0.62
N VAL A 35 -2.94 -6.76 1.36
CA VAL A 35 -2.23 -5.58 0.89
C VAL A 35 -0.74 -5.93 0.77
N VAL A 36 -0.16 -5.64 -0.38
CA VAL A 36 1.27 -5.83 -0.64
C VAL A 36 1.88 -4.46 -0.91
N ALA A 37 2.92 -4.10 -0.15
CA ALA A 37 3.67 -2.87 -0.34
C ALA A 37 5.15 -3.20 -0.59
N ALA A 38 5.77 -2.47 -1.51
CA ALA A 38 7.19 -2.60 -1.82
C ALA A 38 7.81 -1.21 -2.00
N LYS A 39 9.01 -1.02 -1.46
CA LYS A 39 9.78 0.21 -1.66
C LYS A 39 10.57 0.10 -2.96
N ALA A 40 10.34 1.03 -3.89
CA ALA A 40 11.17 1.18 -5.07
C ALA A 40 12.40 2.03 -4.76
N ALA A 41 13.57 1.63 -5.22
CA ALA A 41 14.81 2.40 -5.08
C ALA A 41 14.91 3.55 -6.08
N ASP A 42 14.28 3.38 -7.25
CA ASP A 42 14.29 4.31 -8.37
C ASP A 42 13.04 4.08 -9.25
N ALA A 43 12.87 4.93 -10.26
CA ALA A 43 11.72 4.90 -11.17
C ALA A 43 11.66 3.63 -12.04
N ASP A 44 12.79 2.95 -12.31
CA ASP A 44 12.78 1.73 -13.10
C ASP A 44 12.43 0.51 -12.24
N ALA A 45 12.86 0.49 -10.98
CA ALA A 45 12.39 -0.46 -9.97
C ALA A 45 10.88 -0.31 -9.75
N GLU A 46 10.38 0.92 -9.65
CA GLU A 46 8.94 1.20 -9.54
C GLU A 46 8.16 0.59 -10.71
N LYS A 47 8.56 0.87 -11.96
CA LYS A 47 7.93 0.29 -13.16
C LYS A 47 7.92 -1.24 -13.14
N ARG A 48 9.05 -1.87 -12.76
CA ARG A 48 9.14 -3.33 -12.68
C ARG A 48 8.21 -3.90 -11.61
N ILE A 49 8.18 -3.31 -10.43
CA ILE A 49 7.30 -3.71 -9.33
C ILE A 49 5.83 -3.59 -9.75
N MET A 50 5.43 -2.44 -10.31
CA MET A 50 4.08 -2.24 -10.81
C MET A 50 3.70 -3.27 -11.87
N GLY A 51 4.61 -3.57 -12.81
CA GLY A 51 4.40 -4.59 -13.83
C GLY A 51 4.15 -5.98 -13.24
N VAL A 52 4.95 -6.41 -12.26
CA VAL A 52 4.74 -7.70 -11.57
C VAL A 52 3.42 -7.72 -10.82
N LEU A 53 3.09 -6.67 -10.05
CA LEU A 53 1.84 -6.63 -9.30
C LEU A 53 0.63 -6.70 -10.24
N GLN A 54 0.63 -5.96 -11.34
CA GLN A 54 -0.47 -5.94 -12.32
C GLN A 54 -0.68 -7.30 -13.01
N GLN A 55 0.38 -8.07 -13.26
CA GLN A 55 0.27 -9.41 -13.84
C GLN A 55 -0.55 -10.39 -13.00
N HIS A 56 -0.65 -10.14 -11.69
CA HIS A 56 -1.41 -10.98 -10.75
C HIS A 56 -2.85 -10.52 -10.52
N GLY A 57 -3.36 -9.55 -11.30
CA GLY A 57 -4.75 -9.10 -11.25
C GLY A 57 -5.18 -8.50 -9.90
N PRO A 58 -4.47 -7.48 -9.38
CA PRO A 58 -4.83 -6.85 -8.13
C PRO A 58 -6.13 -6.06 -8.30
N ARG A 59 -6.93 -5.95 -7.22
CA ARG A 59 -8.11 -5.07 -7.21
C ARG A 59 -7.74 -3.63 -7.54
N THR A 60 -6.65 -3.16 -6.93
CA THR A 60 -6.13 -1.80 -7.06
C THR A 60 -4.61 -1.83 -6.96
N VAL A 61 -3.92 -0.98 -7.73
CA VAL A 61 -2.48 -0.71 -7.62
C VAL A 61 -2.25 0.79 -7.61
N HIS A 62 -1.46 1.26 -6.65
CA HIS A 62 -1.03 2.65 -6.54
C HIS A 62 0.47 2.71 -6.29
N SER A 63 1.08 3.81 -6.74
CA SER A 63 2.44 4.19 -6.39
C SER A 63 2.40 5.56 -5.72
N TYR A 64 3.18 5.71 -4.65
CA TYR A 64 3.32 6.97 -3.93
C TYR A 64 4.79 7.36 -3.97
N THR A 65 5.08 8.47 -4.66
CA THR A 65 6.36 9.14 -4.50
C THR A 65 6.21 10.14 -3.37
N GLN A 66 6.99 10.00 -2.31
CA GLN A 66 7.04 11.02 -1.26
C GLN A 66 7.60 12.30 -1.89
N ALA A 67 6.77 13.35 -1.99
CA ALA A 67 7.28 14.68 -2.27
C ALA A 67 8.16 15.09 -1.07
N LEU A 68 9.41 15.49 -1.36
CA LEU A 68 10.33 16.04 -0.37
C LEU A 68 9.75 17.31 0.27
#